data_AF-A0A135VG70-F1
#
_entry.id   AF-A0A135VG70-F1
#
_cell.length_a   1.000
_cell.length_b   1.000
_cell.length_c   1.000
_cell.angle_alpha   90.00
_cell.angle_beta   90.00
_cell.angle_gamma   90.00
#
_symmetry.space_group_name_H-M   'P 1'
#
loop_
_entity.id
_entity.type
_entity.pdbx_description
1 polymer ?
#
loop_
_entity_poly.entity_id
_entity_poly.type
_entity_poly.pdbx_seq_one_letter_code
_entity_poly.pdbx_strand_id
1 'polypeptide(L)'
;MDVLHLRKTMTKPDEYYGVNTIPAITWALELYFKKDTKHKKLGVAEVVFPAGDHKEMRRKKGEHQITVWFSKRRVYVRSRCNYEKGCSANSDRIEGGDREALKTLNWDEVNSRAFFKTVTKWLLRLDLEFTTLIRALNTACDRRVRLPLKTKYGKTFKRFNDYRQVNWAEDATPDKRSRFLEEVLVRVSFWIQSAAEVGALLDGNT
;
A
#
# COMPACT_ATOMS: atom_id res chain seq x y z
N MET A 1 5.44 25.19 29.27
CA MET A 1 5.87 23.86 28.77
C MET A 1 5.19 23.63 27.45
N ASP A 2 5.98 23.65 26.38
CA ASP A 2 5.54 23.84 24.99
C ASP A 2 4.76 22.68 24.39
N VAL A 3 3.73 23.04 23.62
CA VAL A 3 2.86 22.19 22.78
C VAL A 3 3.61 21.63 21.54
N LEU A 4 4.95 21.64 21.56
CA LEU A 4 5.82 21.27 20.44
C LEU A 4 6.26 19.79 20.43
N HIS A 5 5.81 18.96 21.36
CA HIS A 5 6.29 17.57 21.50
C HIS A 5 5.36 16.47 20.96
N LEU A 6 4.26 16.80 20.30
CA LEU A 6 3.30 15.82 19.74
C LEU A 6 3.23 15.76 18.21
N ARG A 7 4.23 16.31 17.51
CA ARG A 7 4.48 16.02 16.08
C ARG A 7 5.78 15.22 15.90
N LYS A 8 5.83 14.01 16.46
CA LYS A 8 6.70 12.98 15.88
C LYS A 8 5.91 12.33 14.75
N THR A 9 6.17 12.84 13.55
CA THR A 9 6.10 12.13 12.28
C THR A 9 6.47 10.65 12.43
N MET A 10 5.89 9.78 11.61
CA MET A 10 6.36 8.40 11.47
C MET A 10 7.78 8.48 10.87
N THR A 11 8.81 8.55 11.71
CA THR A 11 10.21 8.80 11.29
C THR A 11 10.87 7.60 10.60
N LYS A 12 10.12 6.54 10.30
CA LYS A 12 10.63 5.31 9.69
C LYS A 12 9.87 5.03 8.39
N PRO A 13 10.51 5.18 7.22
CA PRO A 13 9.88 4.89 5.94
C PRO A 13 9.27 3.48 5.83
N ASP A 14 9.84 2.52 6.58
CA ASP A 14 9.31 1.16 6.70
C ASP A 14 7.91 1.06 7.29
N GLU A 15 7.43 2.08 7.98
CA GLU A 15 6.11 2.08 8.62
C GLU A 15 5.02 2.67 7.71
N TYR A 16 5.38 3.33 6.60
CA TYR A 16 4.40 3.96 5.72
C TYR A 16 3.41 2.96 5.13
N TYR A 17 2.11 3.28 5.21
CA TYR A 17 1.05 2.43 4.64
C TYR A 17 1.23 2.22 3.14
N GLY A 18 1.69 3.24 2.39
CA GLY A 18 2.02 3.13 0.98
C GLY A 18 3.11 2.08 0.71
N VAL A 19 4.18 2.11 1.49
CA VAL A 19 5.33 1.19 1.41
C VAL A 19 4.95 -0.25 1.74
N ASN A 20 3.93 -0.46 2.59
CA ASN A 20 3.54 -1.81 3.02
C ASN A 20 2.32 -2.37 2.28
N THR A 21 1.46 -1.52 1.71
CA THR A 21 0.21 -1.93 1.03
C THR A 21 0.37 -2.03 -0.48
N ILE A 22 1.05 -1.07 -1.12
CA ILE A 22 1.17 -1.02 -2.58
C ILE A 22 1.98 -2.20 -3.14
N PRO A 23 3.11 -2.61 -2.53
CA PRO A 23 3.83 -3.80 -2.97
C PRO A 23 2.98 -5.07 -2.92
N ALA A 24 2.28 -5.28 -1.81
CA ALA A 24 1.41 -6.44 -1.63
C ALA A 24 0.27 -6.49 -2.65
N ILE A 25 -0.34 -5.33 -2.97
CA ILE A 25 -1.33 -5.23 -4.06
C ILE A 25 -0.67 -5.59 -5.39
N THR A 26 0.51 -5.07 -5.67
CA THR A 26 1.21 -5.31 -6.94
C THR A 26 1.48 -6.80 -7.13
N TRP A 27 2.04 -7.47 -6.12
CA TRP A 27 2.30 -8.91 -6.14
C TRP A 27 1.00 -9.73 -6.26
N ALA A 28 -0.09 -9.30 -5.62
CA ALA A 28 -1.38 -9.95 -5.75
C ALA A 28 -1.94 -9.81 -7.19
N LEU A 29 -1.82 -8.65 -7.80
CA LEU A 29 -2.25 -8.43 -9.19
C LEU A 29 -1.40 -9.23 -10.17
N GLU A 30 -0.09 -9.35 -9.96
CA GLU A 30 0.76 -10.25 -10.74
C GLU A 30 0.27 -11.70 -10.68
N LEU A 31 -0.05 -12.21 -9.49
CA LEU A 31 -0.63 -13.54 -9.32
C LEU A 31 -2.01 -13.68 -9.98
N TYR A 32 -2.84 -12.64 -9.87
CA TYR A 32 -4.18 -12.60 -10.46
C TYR A 32 -4.11 -12.73 -11.99
N PHE A 33 -3.20 -11.98 -12.64
CA PHE A 33 -3.04 -11.98 -14.10
C PHE A 33 -2.08 -13.05 -14.65
N LYS A 34 -1.35 -13.79 -13.82
CA LYS A 34 -0.46 -14.87 -14.25
C LYS A 34 -1.21 -16.06 -14.86
N LYS A 35 -2.46 -16.29 -14.43
CA LYS A 35 -3.34 -17.25 -15.10
C LYS A 35 -3.83 -16.59 -16.38
N ASP A 36 -3.59 -17.22 -17.52
CA ASP A 36 -3.89 -16.71 -18.86
C ASP A 36 -5.40 -16.72 -19.17
N THR A 37 -6.19 -16.14 -18.28
CA THR A 37 -7.61 -15.90 -18.50
C THR A 37 -7.75 -14.75 -19.49
N LYS A 38 -8.75 -14.84 -20.37
CA LYS A 38 -9.23 -13.73 -21.22
C LYS A 38 -9.73 -12.60 -20.34
N HIS A 39 -8.82 -11.83 -19.75
CA HIS A 39 -9.16 -10.72 -18.88
C HIS A 39 -9.72 -9.60 -19.76
N LYS A 40 -10.84 -9.00 -19.33
CA LYS A 40 -11.33 -7.74 -19.91
C LYS A 40 -10.18 -6.75 -19.98
N LYS A 41 -10.13 -5.94 -21.05
CA LYS A 41 -9.22 -4.79 -21.10
C LYS A 41 -9.53 -3.90 -19.90
N LEU A 42 -8.65 -3.93 -18.91
CA LEU A 42 -8.73 -3.03 -17.77
C LEU A 42 -8.33 -1.65 -18.26
N GLY A 43 -9.21 -0.68 -18.03
CA GLY A 43 -8.89 0.73 -18.25
C GLY A 43 -7.75 1.18 -17.34
N VAL A 44 -7.17 2.33 -17.64
CA VAL A 44 -6.24 2.98 -16.72
C VAL A 44 -7.07 3.51 -15.55
N ALA A 45 -6.86 2.95 -14.37
CA ALA A 45 -7.41 3.46 -13.13
C ALA A 45 -6.29 4.11 -12.34
N GLU A 46 -6.42 5.40 -12.05
CA GLU A 46 -5.47 6.18 -11.29
C GLU A 46 -6.08 6.62 -9.96
N VAL A 47 -5.22 6.81 -8.97
CA VAL A 47 -5.57 7.36 -7.69
C VAL A 47 -4.44 8.29 -7.21
N VAL A 48 -4.83 9.43 -6.65
CA VAL A 48 -3.91 10.50 -6.27
C VAL A 48 -4.01 10.74 -4.77
N PHE A 49 -2.87 10.80 -4.11
CA PHE A 49 -2.73 11.10 -2.68
C PHE A 49 -2.02 12.44 -2.50
N PRO A 50 -2.54 13.36 -1.67
CA PRO A 50 -1.80 14.56 -1.30
C PRO A 50 -0.55 14.18 -0.50
N ALA A 51 0.60 14.76 -0.84
CA ALA A 51 1.93 14.42 -0.31
C ALA A 51 2.69 15.67 0.17
N GLY A 52 1.96 16.67 0.64
CA GLY A 52 2.49 17.94 1.14
C GLY A 52 2.37 19.09 0.14
N ASP A 53 3.01 20.20 0.47
CA ASP A 53 2.92 21.45 -0.28
C ASP A 53 4.27 21.87 -0.85
N HIS A 54 4.25 22.45 -2.04
CA HIS A 54 5.37 23.26 -2.54
C HIS A 54 5.30 24.63 -1.86
N LYS A 55 6.36 25.01 -1.13
CA LYS A 55 6.42 26.28 -0.41
C LYS A 55 7.62 27.11 -0.85
N GLU A 56 7.35 28.38 -1.17
CA GLU A 56 8.37 29.40 -1.43
C GLU A 56 8.15 30.57 -0.48
N MET A 57 9.22 31.07 0.15
CA MET A 57 9.12 32.13 1.16
C MET A 57 8.03 31.85 2.21
N ARG A 58 7.93 30.58 2.65
CA ARG A 58 6.93 30.06 3.59
C ARG A 58 5.46 30.12 3.13
N ARG A 59 5.18 30.51 1.89
CA ARG A 59 3.83 30.52 1.30
C ARG A 59 3.62 29.28 0.44
N LYS A 60 2.45 28.63 0.55
CA LYS A 60 2.04 27.55 -0.35
C LYS A 60 1.89 28.09 -1.77
N LYS A 61 2.55 27.44 -2.73
CA LYS A 61 2.51 27.76 -4.17
C LYS A 61 1.91 26.63 -4.99
N GLY A 62 2.03 25.41 -4.50
CA GLY A 62 1.51 24.21 -5.14
C GLY A 62 1.37 23.06 -4.16
N GLU A 63 1.05 21.90 -4.71
CA GLU A 63 0.86 20.65 -3.99
C GLU A 63 1.77 19.58 -4.57
N HIS A 64 2.32 18.77 -3.68
CA HIS A 64 2.95 17.51 -4.02
C HIS A 64 1.89 16.42 -3.98
N GLN A 65 1.95 15.52 -4.95
CA GLN A 65 0.97 14.47 -5.12
C GLN A 65 1.68 13.16 -5.46
N ILE A 66 1.30 12.08 -4.77
CA ILE A 66 1.69 10.72 -5.15
C ILE A 66 0.56 10.11 -5.96
N THR A 67 0.85 9.76 -7.20
CA THR A 67 -0.08 9.07 -8.10
C THR A 67 0.24 7.59 -8.14
N VAL A 68 -0.77 6.75 -7.92
CA VAL A 68 -0.71 5.31 -8.12
C VAL A 68 -1.64 4.96 -9.27
N TRP A 69 -1.15 4.18 -10.23
CA TRP A 69 -1.98 3.77 -11.37
C TRP A 69 -1.70 2.35 -11.81
N PHE A 70 -2.70 1.75 -12.45
CA PHE A 70 -2.57 0.45 -13.08
C PHE A 70 -2.47 0.61 -14.60
N SER A 71 -1.44 0.02 -15.20
CA SER A 71 -1.24 0.03 -16.65
C SER A 71 -0.51 -1.23 -17.10
N LYS A 72 -0.92 -1.81 -18.23
CA LYS A 72 -0.30 -3.02 -18.80
C LYS A 72 -0.09 -4.16 -17.76
N ARG A 73 -1.09 -4.38 -16.90
CA ARG A 73 -1.07 -5.40 -15.83
C ARG A 73 -0.05 -5.16 -14.71
N ARG A 74 0.50 -3.94 -14.62
CA ARG A 74 1.43 -3.52 -13.57
C ARG A 74 0.90 -2.32 -12.82
N VAL A 75 1.28 -2.22 -11.56
CA VAL A 75 1.05 -1.02 -10.74
C VAL A 75 2.29 -0.17 -10.81
N TYR A 76 2.09 1.13 -10.94
CA TYR A 76 3.14 2.12 -10.95
C TYR A 76 2.83 3.23 -9.96
N VAL A 77 3.88 3.85 -9.44
CA VAL A 77 3.80 4.98 -8.51
C VAL A 77 4.75 6.08 -8.97
N ARG A 78 4.35 7.33 -8.78
CA ARG A 78 5.23 8.50 -8.96
C ARG A 78 4.81 9.63 -8.04
N SER A 79 5.76 10.45 -7.64
CA SER A 79 5.49 11.74 -6.98
C SER A 79 5.64 12.89 -7.99
N ARG A 80 4.74 13.87 -7.93
CA ARG A 80 4.78 15.07 -8.77
C ARG A 80 4.43 16.33 -7.98
N CYS A 81 5.14 17.41 -8.27
CA CYS A 81 4.76 18.76 -7.90
C CYS A 81 3.90 19.37 -9.03
N ASN A 82 2.75 19.94 -8.68
CA ASN A 82 1.87 20.59 -9.66
C ASN A 82 2.29 22.04 -10.01
N TYR A 83 3.29 22.59 -9.33
CA TYR A 83 3.76 23.96 -9.51
C TYR A 83 5.09 24.02 -10.27
N GLU A 84 6.10 23.23 -9.86
CA GLU A 84 7.44 23.28 -10.44
C GLU A 84 7.92 21.93 -10.98
N LYS A 85 8.33 21.91 -12.27
CA LYS A 85 8.83 20.71 -12.96
C LYS A 85 10.18 20.22 -12.42
N GLY A 86 11.01 21.12 -11.91
CA GLY A 86 12.33 20.81 -11.32
C GLY A 86 12.28 20.52 -9.81
N CYS A 87 11.09 20.51 -9.19
CA CYS A 87 10.95 20.28 -7.76
C CYS A 87 11.55 18.92 -7.35
N SER A 88 12.29 18.89 -6.25
CA SER A 88 12.92 17.67 -5.69
C SER A 88 11.91 16.62 -5.22
N ALA A 89 10.65 17.01 -5.03
CA ALA A 89 9.57 16.07 -4.74
C ALA A 89 9.15 15.25 -5.97
N ASN A 90 9.55 15.63 -7.19
CA ASN A 90 9.25 14.87 -8.40
C ASN A 90 10.07 13.57 -8.41
N SER A 91 9.42 12.46 -8.76
CA SER A 91 10.10 11.18 -8.97
C SER A 91 9.88 10.67 -10.40
N ASP A 92 10.79 9.80 -10.82
CA ASP A 92 10.53 8.90 -11.93
C ASP A 92 9.43 7.88 -11.59
N ARG A 93 9.03 7.12 -12.60
CA ARG A 93 8.07 6.04 -12.45
C ARG A 93 8.72 4.88 -11.68
N ILE A 94 8.15 4.55 -10.52
CA ILE A 94 8.52 3.42 -9.68
C ILE A 94 7.54 2.26 -9.96
N GLU A 95 8.04 1.03 -10.03
CA GLU A 95 7.18 -0.16 -10.06
C GLU A 95 6.59 -0.39 -8.66
N GLY A 96 5.27 -0.59 -8.57
CA GLY A 96 4.57 -0.68 -7.28
C GLY A 96 5.04 -1.82 -6.38
N GLY A 97 5.70 -2.84 -6.95
CA GLY A 97 6.28 -3.98 -6.22
C GLY A 97 7.65 -3.71 -5.60
N ASP A 98 8.31 -2.61 -5.97
CA ASP A 98 9.62 -2.21 -5.45
C ASP A 98 9.45 -1.42 -4.14
N ARG A 99 9.43 -2.16 -3.03
CA ARG A 99 9.23 -1.59 -1.70
C ARG A 99 10.31 -0.57 -1.33
N GLU A 100 11.57 -0.82 -1.68
CA GLU A 100 12.68 0.06 -1.31
C GLU A 100 12.63 1.38 -2.09
N ALA A 101 12.32 1.35 -3.38
CA ALA A 101 12.09 2.57 -4.14
C ALA A 101 10.91 3.39 -3.59
N LEU A 102 9.82 2.74 -3.16
CA LEU A 102 8.66 3.45 -2.59
C LEU A 102 8.96 4.18 -1.28
N LYS A 103 9.97 3.75 -0.51
CA LYS A 103 10.39 4.44 0.73
C LYS A 103 10.95 5.84 0.47
N THR A 104 11.42 6.10 -0.75
CA THR A 104 12.00 7.40 -1.12
C THR A 104 10.95 8.50 -1.32
N LEU A 105 9.67 8.13 -1.43
CA LEU A 105 8.58 9.07 -1.62
C LEU A 105 8.11 9.65 -0.27
N ASN A 106 7.68 10.91 -0.29
CA ASN A 106 7.15 11.57 0.90
C ASN A 106 5.71 11.13 1.20
N TRP A 107 5.56 10.07 1.98
CA TRP A 107 4.26 9.56 2.42
C TRP A 107 3.72 10.23 3.70
N ASP A 108 4.52 11.05 4.39
CA ASP A 108 4.20 11.58 5.73
C ASP A 108 2.88 12.38 5.76
N GLU A 109 2.58 13.08 4.68
CA GLU A 109 1.40 13.95 4.55
C GLU A 109 0.17 13.21 4.00
N VAL A 110 0.31 11.92 3.68
CA VAL A 110 -0.81 11.08 3.22
C VAL A 110 -1.67 10.69 4.42
N ASN A 111 -2.90 11.18 4.46
CA ASN A 111 -3.83 10.87 5.54
C ASN A 111 -4.12 9.36 5.64
N SER A 112 -3.67 8.75 6.73
CA SER A 112 -3.81 7.34 7.05
C SER A 112 -5.25 6.81 6.98
N ARG A 113 -6.23 7.58 7.47
CA ARG A 113 -7.66 7.18 7.45
C ARG A 113 -8.24 7.24 6.04
N ALA A 114 -7.76 8.15 5.21
CA ALA A 114 -8.20 8.28 3.82
C ALA A 114 -7.50 7.27 2.91
N PHE A 115 -6.27 6.86 3.24
CA PHE A 115 -5.44 5.97 2.41
C PHE A 115 -6.17 4.66 2.06
N PHE A 116 -6.57 3.87 3.05
CA PHE A 116 -7.19 2.56 2.82
C PHE A 116 -8.54 2.67 2.10
N LYS A 117 -9.37 3.67 2.43
CA LYS A 117 -10.62 3.96 1.72
C LYS A 117 -10.37 4.26 0.24
N THR A 118 -9.35 5.04 -0.03
CA THR A 118 -8.98 5.49 -1.38
C THR A 118 -8.43 4.34 -2.22
N VAL A 119 -7.53 3.54 -1.66
CA VAL A 119 -7.00 2.31 -2.29
C VAL A 119 -8.11 1.29 -2.52
N THR A 120 -9.01 1.09 -1.55
CA THR A 120 -10.18 0.20 -1.68
C THR A 120 -11.05 0.59 -2.86
N LYS A 121 -11.44 1.88 -2.95
CA LYS A 121 -12.22 2.40 -4.08
C LYS A 121 -11.49 2.25 -5.41
N TRP A 122 -10.17 2.35 -5.43
CA TRP A 122 -9.36 2.15 -6.62
C TRP A 122 -9.36 0.69 -7.07
N LEU A 123 -9.14 -0.27 -6.15
CA LEU A 123 -9.19 -1.71 -6.47
C LEU A 123 -10.57 -2.17 -6.92
N LEU A 124 -11.65 -1.68 -6.31
CA LEU A 124 -13.01 -2.02 -6.74
C LEU A 124 -13.34 -1.46 -8.13
N ARG A 125 -12.74 -0.32 -8.52
CA ARG A 125 -12.87 0.25 -9.88
C ARG A 125 -12.16 -0.56 -10.95
N LEU A 126 -11.24 -1.45 -10.58
CA LEU A 126 -10.61 -2.38 -11.52
C LEU A 126 -11.54 -3.55 -11.93
N ASP A 127 -12.75 -3.67 -11.35
CA ASP A 127 -13.75 -4.71 -11.71
C ASP A 127 -13.16 -6.14 -11.69
N LEU A 128 -12.31 -6.43 -10.69
CA LEU A 128 -11.70 -7.75 -10.52
C LEU A 128 -12.68 -8.71 -9.83
N GLU A 129 -12.56 -10.01 -10.12
CA GLU A 129 -13.30 -11.02 -9.38
C GLU A 129 -12.85 -11.01 -7.92
N PHE A 130 -13.77 -10.64 -7.03
CA PHE A 130 -13.47 -10.30 -5.64
C PHE A 130 -12.80 -11.44 -4.88
N THR A 131 -13.31 -12.67 -5.02
CA THR A 131 -12.78 -13.83 -4.30
C THR A 131 -11.37 -14.17 -4.74
N THR A 132 -11.10 -14.08 -6.04
CA THR A 132 -9.78 -14.31 -6.65
C THR A 132 -8.80 -13.22 -6.23
N LEU A 133 -9.22 -11.96 -6.15
CA LEU A 133 -8.40 -10.87 -5.61
C LEU A 133 -8.00 -11.15 -4.14
N ILE A 134 -8.95 -11.51 -3.28
CA ILE A 134 -8.68 -11.82 -1.86
C ILE A 134 -7.73 -13.02 -1.73
N ARG A 135 -7.94 -14.08 -2.53
CA ARG A 135 -7.02 -15.23 -2.56
C ARG A 135 -5.62 -14.85 -3.02
N ALA A 136 -5.51 -13.97 -4.01
CA ALA A 136 -4.24 -13.49 -4.52
C ALA A 136 -3.49 -12.66 -3.46
N LEU A 137 -4.19 -11.78 -2.73
CA LEU A 137 -3.62 -11.02 -1.60
C LEU A 137 -3.09 -11.95 -0.51
N ASN A 138 -3.89 -12.93 -0.07
CA ASN A 138 -3.45 -13.91 0.93
C ASN A 138 -2.20 -14.65 0.46
N THR A 139 -2.21 -15.12 -0.79
CA THR A 139 -1.08 -15.86 -1.38
C THR A 139 0.18 -14.99 -1.48
N ALA A 140 0.04 -13.72 -1.88
CA ALA A 140 1.14 -12.79 -1.96
C ALA A 140 1.77 -12.54 -0.58
N CYS A 141 0.94 -12.31 0.45
CA CYS A 141 1.39 -12.11 1.82
C CYS A 141 2.13 -13.32 2.39
N ASP A 142 1.66 -14.54 2.12
CA ASP A 142 2.33 -15.77 2.56
C ASP A 142 3.65 -16.00 1.82
N ARG A 143 3.69 -15.76 0.51
CA ARG A 143 4.89 -15.99 -0.31
C ARG A 143 6.02 -15.00 -0.08
N ARG A 144 5.70 -13.80 0.42
CA ARG A 144 6.66 -12.71 0.59
C ARG A 144 7.16 -12.60 2.03
N VAL A 145 6.79 -13.53 2.89
CA VAL A 145 7.21 -13.56 4.30
C VAL A 145 7.74 -14.94 4.65
N ARG A 146 8.86 -14.98 5.36
CA ARG A 146 9.39 -16.20 5.97
C ARG A 146 8.44 -16.66 7.07
N LEU A 147 7.85 -17.84 6.86
CA LEU A 147 6.89 -18.45 7.79
C LEU A 147 7.55 -19.57 8.61
N PRO A 148 7.14 -19.77 9.88
CA PRO A 148 6.17 -18.97 10.62
C PRO A 148 6.72 -17.58 10.99
N LEU A 149 5.87 -16.55 10.94
CA LEU A 149 6.24 -15.18 11.29
C LEU A 149 6.21 -15.02 12.81
N LYS A 150 7.37 -14.79 13.43
CA LYS A 150 7.47 -14.34 14.83
C LYS A 150 7.62 -12.82 14.86
N THR A 151 6.63 -12.12 15.38
CA THR A 151 6.63 -10.65 15.51
C THR A 151 7.61 -10.17 16.58
N LYS A 152 7.99 -8.88 16.54
CA LYS A 152 8.82 -8.24 17.58
C LYS A 152 8.23 -8.30 18.99
N TYR A 153 6.91 -8.52 19.09
CA TYR A 153 6.17 -8.65 20.34
C TYR A 153 6.02 -10.10 20.83
N GLY A 154 6.69 -11.06 20.19
CA GLY A 154 6.71 -12.47 20.62
C GLY A 154 5.53 -13.33 20.15
N LYS A 155 4.54 -12.77 19.43
CA LYS A 155 3.47 -13.55 18.80
C LYS A 155 3.97 -14.26 17.54
N THR A 156 3.54 -15.50 17.33
CA THR A 156 3.89 -16.33 16.17
C THR A 156 2.66 -16.65 15.33
N PHE A 157 2.74 -16.45 14.02
CA PHE A 157 1.68 -16.74 13.06
C PHE A 157 2.18 -17.73 12.00
N LYS A 158 1.42 -18.78 11.68
CA LYS A 158 1.87 -19.77 10.68
C LYS A 158 1.66 -19.28 9.25
N ARG A 159 0.75 -18.34 9.03
CA ARG A 159 0.37 -17.74 7.74
C ARG A 159 -0.42 -16.45 7.95
N PHE A 160 -0.59 -15.67 6.90
CA PHE A 160 -1.36 -14.42 6.88
C PHE A 160 -2.82 -14.63 7.34
N ASN A 161 -3.46 -15.73 6.96
CA ASN A 161 -4.82 -16.03 7.43
C ASN A 161 -4.90 -16.32 8.95
N ASP A 162 -3.81 -16.65 9.63
CA ASP A 162 -3.84 -16.81 11.09
C ASP A 162 -3.76 -15.42 11.77
N TYR A 163 -3.12 -14.45 11.11
CA TYR A 163 -3.18 -13.03 11.48
C TYR A 163 -4.62 -12.46 11.41
N ARG A 164 -5.51 -13.15 10.69
CA ARG A 164 -6.95 -12.83 10.50
C ARG A 164 -7.84 -13.14 11.69
N GLN A 165 -7.39 -13.95 12.65
CA GLN A 165 -8.28 -14.51 13.69
C GLN A 165 -8.48 -13.63 14.93
N VAL A 166 -7.82 -12.48 15.03
CA VAL A 166 -7.97 -11.56 16.16
C VAL A 166 -8.78 -10.34 15.73
N ASN A 167 -9.88 -10.07 16.45
CA ASN A 167 -10.68 -8.84 16.43
C ASN A 167 -11.14 -8.38 15.05
N TRP A 168 -12.04 -9.11 14.40
CA TRP A 168 -12.74 -8.60 13.21
C TRP A 168 -13.83 -7.61 13.65
N ALA A 169 -13.92 -6.44 13.02
CA ALA A 169 -15.12 -5.61 13.13
C ALA A 169 -16.34 -6.39 12.57
N GLU A 170 -17.42 -6.49 13.34
CA GLU A 170 -18.61 -7.30 12.99
C GLU A 170 -19.22 -6.92 11.63
N ASP A 171 -18.97 -5.70 11.15
CA ASP A 171 -19.49 -5.17 9.90
C ASP A 171 -18.65 -5.48 8.66
N ALA A 172 -17.46 -6.07 8.80
CA ALA A 172 -16.56 -6.34 7.69
C ALA A 172 -16.76 -7.77 7.15
N THR A 173 -17.94 -8.01 6.57
CA THR A 173 -18.38 -9.29 6.02
C THR A 173 -18.27 -9.34 4.49
N PRO A 174 -18.16 -10.53 3.85
CA PRO A 174 -18.01 -10.64 2.39
C PRO A 174 -19.13 -10.00 1.54
N ASP A 175 -20.34 -9.90 2.10
CA ASP A 175 -21.48 -9.17 1.53
C ASP A 175 -21.25 -7.65 1.49
N LYS A 176 -20.44 -7.11 2.41
CA LYS A 176 -19.99 -5.71 2.44
C LYS A 176 -18.59 -5.57 1.84
N ARG A 177 -18.47 -5.90 0.54
CA ARG A 177 -17.20 -5.99 -0.21
C ARG A 177 -16.22 -4.83 0.04
N SER A 178 -16.69 -3.58 0.05
CA SER A 178 -15.82 -2.42 0.30
C SER A 178 -15.24 -2.44 1.71
N ARG A 179 -16.07 -2.68 2.72
CA ARG A 179 -15.64 -2.70 4.12
C ARG A 179 -14.71 -3.87 4.39
N PHE A 180 -15.05 -5.04 3.83
CA PHE A 180 -14.22 -6.23 3.89
C PHE A 180 -12.84 -6.02 3.25
N LEU A 181 -12.78 -5.45 2.04
CA LEU A 181 -11.52 -5.21 1.36
C LEU A 181 -10.66 -4.18 2.10
N GLU A 182 -11.26 -3.10 2.61
CA GLU A 182 -10.54 -2.11 3.42
C GLU A 182 -9.85 -2.76 4.63
N GLU A 183 -10.57 -3.61 5.37
CA GLU A 183 -10.03 -4.35 6.52
C GLU A 183 -8.90 -5.31 6.10
N VAL A 184 -9.07 -6.02 4.98
CA VAL A 184 -8.02 -6.89 4.44
C VAL A 184 -6.76 -6.07 4.12
N LEU A 185 -6.89 -4.90 3.47
CA LEU A 185 -5.74 -4.06 3.13
C LEU A 185 -5.01 -3.51 4.36
N VAL A 186 -5.75 -3.15 5.41
CA VAL A 186 -5.16 -2.75 6.69
C VAL A 186 -4.28 -3.88 7.25
N ARG A 187 -4.80 -5.11 7.26
CA ARG A 187 -4.06 -6.28 7.75
C ARG A 187 -2.86 -6.63 6.87
N VAL A 188 -3.00 -6.53 5.56
CA VAL A 188 -1.89 -6.69 4.61
C VAL A 188 -0.76 -5.72 4.96
N SER A 189 -1.08 -4.44 5.17
CA SER A 189 -0.09 -3.43 5.55
C SER A 189 0.64 -3.82 6.85
N PHE A 190 -0.10 -4.21 7.88
CA PHE A 190 0.50 -4.58 9.17
C PHE A 190 1.31 -5.87 9.10
N TRP A 191 0.88 -6.83 8.28
CA TRP A 191 1.61 -8.07 8.05
C TRP A 191 2.99 -7.82 7.44
N ILE A 192 3.03 -7.03 6.36
CA ILE A 192 4.28 -6.66 5.69
C ILE A 192 5.17 -5.83 6.61
N GLN A 193 4.60 -4.85 7.32
CA GLN A 193 5.35 -4.08 8.31
C GLN A 193 5.94 -5.00 9.40
N SER A 194 5.14 -5.89 9.98
CA SER A 194 5.57 -6.80 11.04
C SER A 194 6.68 -7.74 10.56
N ALA A 195 6.61 -8.20 9.30
CA ALA A 195 7.66 -9.00 8.69
C ALA A 195 8.94 -8.21 8.46
N ALA A 196 8.83 -6.96 7.98
CA ALA A 196 9.99 -6.08 7.79
C ALA A 196 10.71 -5.78 9.11
N GLU A 197 9.95 -5.50 10.18
CA GLU A 197 10.49 -5.19 11.51
C GLU A 197 11.35 -6.30 12.12
N VAL A 198 11.19 -7.55 11.67
CA VAL A 198 11.94 -8.72 12.16
C VAL A 198 12.82 -9.35 11.09
N GLY A 199 13.00 -8.70 9.94
CA GLY A 199 13.81 -9.22 8.83
C GLY A 199 13.27 -10.52 8.22
N ALA A 200 11.95 -10.73 8.27
CA ALA A 200 11.26 -11.88 7.70
C ALA A 200 10.66 -11.61 6.32
N LEU A 201 10.72 -10.38 5.81
CA LEU A 201 10.28 -10.08 4.45
C LEU A 201 11.26 -10.71 3.44
N LEU A 202 10.74 -11.37 2.41
CA LEU A 202 11.54 -11.98 1.35
C LEU A 202 11.65 -11.02 0.17
N ASP A 203 12.88 -10.66 -0.19
CA ASP A 203 13.15 -9.86 -1.38
C ASP A 203 12.66 -10.61 -2.63
N GLY A 204 12.07 -9.89 -3.58
CA GLY A 204 11.43 -10.47 -4.76
C GLY A 204 12.33 -11.17 -5.78
N ASN A 205 13.56 -11.49 -5.40
CA ASN A 205 14.58 -12.15 -6.20
C ASN A 205 14.78 -13.63 -5.81
N THR A 206 13.80 -14.27 -5.16
CA THR A 206 13.80 -15.72 -4.93
C THR A 206 12.64 -16.42 -5.63
#